data_AF-A0A2D5QMB9-F1
#
_entry.id   AF-A0A2D5QMB9-F1
#
_cell.length_a   1.000
_cell.length_b   1.000
_cell.length_c   1.000
_cell.angle_alpha   90.00
_cell.angle_beta   90.00
_cell.angle_gamma   90.00
#
_symmetry.space_group_name_H-M   'P 1'
#
loop_
_entity.id
_entity.type
_entity.pdbx_description
1 polymer ?
#
loop_
_entity_poly.entity_id
_entity_poly.type
_entity_poly.pdbx_seq_one_letter_code
_entity_poly.pdbx_strand_id
1 'polypeptide(L)'
;MVDYLKQAQTISPQKQIAVLAKAPLFAKVKTRLTQSSDDDQVEGLSHWEALQFHRWSVQEVINKLCFTVLEQAPLLFVSRFHSFWSNLNIAQEPQLQLPGHLGSKMYQALEESFRVLADQKTGQDAVLLLGTDSPHLDPNELTKGFRFLNQNLKPALVIGPAEDGGYYTIGCNRLALEQVKPLFINNIKWGSNEVFSKTLSIAQQLELEVKVLSESYDIDRPQDLQKAKIQENLDWRAFAELIKPHHLAAPQDSVERQDYKQALSALFDLTRFGERMDLSAPKSINQALGDPLATFKNILIGGTNGKGSTSAALSQIALRSGKKVGCFTSPHLVSFRERIRIGDELISHQEV
;
A
#
# COMPACT_ATOMS: atom_id res chain seq x y z
N MET A 1 -1.28 -22.10 50.41
CA MET A 1 -0.44 -22.73 49.35
C MET A 1 -1.24 -23.25 48.15
N VAL A 2 -2.59 -23.27 48.20
CA VAL A 2 -3.45 -23.71 47.08
C VAL A 2 -3.99 -22.53 46.24
N ASP A 3 -3.95 -21.30 46.75
CA ASP A 3 -4.49 -20.12 46.03
C ASP A 3 -3.44 -19.25 45.31
N TYR A 4 -2.15 -19.59 45.40
CA TYR A 4 -1.07 -18.84 44.72
C TYR A 4 -0.73 -19.38 43.32
N LEU A 5 -1.39 -20.45 42.86
CA LEU A 5 -1.14 -21.09 41.56
C LEU A 5 -2.21 -20.80 40.48
N LYS A 6 -3.11 -19.82 40.69
CA LYS A 6 -4.21 -19.50 39.76
C LYS A 6 -4.11 -18.16 39.03
N GLN A 7 -2.90 -17.61 38.88
CA GLN A 7 -2.65 -16.52 37.93
C GLN A 7 -1.37 -16.78 37.12
N ALA A 8 -1.25 -17.97 36.53
CA ALA A 8 -0.60 -18.02 35.23
C ALA A 8 -1.56 -17.29 34.28
N GLN A 9 -1.32 -15.99 34.02
CA GLN A 9 -1.96 -15.31 32.91
C GLN A 9 -1.81 -16.22 31.70
N THR A 10 -2.91 -16.76 31.21
CA THR A 10 -2.90 -17.57 29.99
C THR A 10 -2.56 -16.58 28.89
N ILE A 11 -1.29 -16.54 28.48
CA ILE A 11 -0.82 -15.62 27.45
C ILE A 11 -1.56 -16.01 26.17
N SER A 12 -2.44 -15.13 25.69
CA SER A 12 -3.20 -15.36 24.47
C SER A 12 -2.24 -15.41 23.27
N PRO A 13 -2.43 -16.34 22.33
CA PRO A 13 -1.66 -16.38 21.09
C PRO A 13 -1.72 -15.04 20.37
N GLN A 14 -0.56 -14.54 19.92
CA GLN A 14 -0.51 -13.29 19.18
C GLN A 14 -0.81 -13.50 17.70
N LYS A 15 -1.33 -12.46 17.07
CA LYS A 15 -1.70 -12.43 15.65
C LYS A 15 -1.01 -11.25 15.01
N GLN A 16 -0.42 -11.47 13.84
CA GLN A 16 0.05 -10.36 13.02
C GLN A 16 -0.26 -10.57 11.55
N ILE A 17 -0.47 -9.48 10.82
CA ILE A 17 -0.56 -9.51 9.36
C ILE A 17 0.57 -8.69 8.76
N ALA A 18 1.23 -9.25 7.77
CA ALA A 18 2.17 -8.55 6.90
C ALA A 18 1.53 -8.29 5.53
N VAL A 19 1.41 -7.01 5.18
CA VAL A 19 0.87 -6.56 3.90
C VAL A 19 2.02 -6.20 2.96
N LEU A 20 2.07 -6.82 1.78
CA LEU A 20 3.03 -6.47 0.74
C LEU A 20 2.37 -5.52 -0.27
N ALA A 21 2.93 -4.31 -0.43
CA ALA A 21 2.37 -3.29 -1.31
C ALA A 21 3.41 -2.71 -2.28
N LYS A 22 2.99 -2.45 -3.53
CA LYS A 22 3.78 -1.68 -4.49
C LYS A 22 3.55 -0.19 -4.30
N ALA A 23 4.62 0.60 -4.41
CA ALA A 23 4.52 2.06 -4.36
C ALA A 23 3.56 2.60 -5.43
N PRO A 24 2.64 3.51 -5.06
CA PRO A 24 1.64 4.07 -5.97
C PRO A 24 2.29 5.08 -6.92
N LEU A 25 3.03 4.56 -7.89
CA LEU A 25 3.70 5.35 -8.92
C LEU A 25 2.82 5.40 -10.17
N PHE A 26 2.62 6.60 -10.70
CA PHE A 26 1.84 6.82 -11.91
C PHE A 26 2.32 5.91 -13.05
N ALA A 27 1.38 5.27 -13.73
CA ALA A 27 1.62 4.32 -14.81
C ALA A 27 2.52 3.11 -14.49
N LYS A 28 2.76 2.81 -13.20
CA LYS A 28 3.56 1.64 -12.76
C LYS A 28 2.79 0.64 -11.90
N VAL A 29 1.56 0.98 -11.51
CA VAL A 29 0.67 0.12 -10.74
C VAL A 29 -0.57 -0.19 -11.55
N LYS A 30 -1.14 -1.39 -11.34
CA LYS A 30 -2.40 -1.81 -11.97
C LYS A 30 -2.42 -1.60 -13.49
N THR A 31 -1.30 -1.85 -14.16
CA THR A 31 -1.15 -1.65 -15.62
C THR A 31 -2.02 -2.60 -16.45
N ARG A 32 -2.50 -3.69 -15.86
CA ARG A 32 -3.47 -4.59 -16.49
C ARG A 32 -4.90 -4.03 -16.44
N LEU A 33 -5.24 -3.23 -15.43
CA LEU A 33 -6.52 -2.52 -15.38
C LEU A 33 -6.65 -1.44 -16.45
N THR A 34 -5.55 -1.02 -17.08
CA THR A 34 -5.57 -0.01 -18.15
C THR A 34 -5.69 -0.60 -19.55
N GLN A 35 -5.68 -1.93 -19.68
CA GLN A 35 -5.81 -2.61 -20.96
C GLN A 35 -7.28 -2.91 -21.23
N SER A 36 -7.82 -2.39 -22.33
CA SER A 36 -9.16 -2.78 -22.78
C SER A 36 -9.15 -4.21 -23.32
N SER A 37 -10.27 -4.92 -23.16
CA SER A 37 -10.50 -6.23 -23.77
C SER A 37 -11.51 -6.08 -24.90
N ASP A 38 -11.13 -6.47 -26.12
CA ASP A 38 -12.04 -6.47 -27.27
C ASP A 38 -13.16 -7.50 -27.11
N ASP A 39 -12.88 -8.61 -26.41
CA ASP A 39 -13.80 -9.74 -26.25
C ASP A 39 -14.95 -9.45 -25.27
N ASP A 40 -14.72 -8.60 -24.26
CA ASP A 40 -15.68 -8.38 -23.16
C ASP A 40 -16.37 -7.00 -23.20
N GLN A 41 -16.03 -6.16 -24.19
CA GLN A 41 -16.51 -4.76 -24.29
C GLN A 41 -16.30 -3.94 -23.00
N VAL A 42 -15.29 -4.27 -22.18
CA VAL A 42 -14.96 -3.54 -20.96
C VAL A 42 -13.79 -2.61 -21.24
N GLU A 43 -14.06 -1.30 -21.16
CA GLU A 43 -13.02 -0.27 -21.28
C GLU A 43 -12.07 -0.31 -20.08
N GLY A 44 -10.77 -0.28 -20.37
CA GLY A 44 -9.75 -0.15 -19.34
C GLY A 44 -9.78 1.20 -18.63
N LEU A 45 -9.25 1.25 -17.41
CA LEU A 45 -9.04 2.48 -16.67
C LEU A 45 -7.94 3.34 -17.33
N SER A 46 -8.03 4.66 -17.17
CA SER A 46 -6.85 5.50 -17.40
C SER A 46 -5.75 5.17 -16.38
N HIS A 47 -4.48 5.44 -16.71
CA HIS A 47 -3.36 5.30 -15.75
C HIS A 47 -3.58 6.10 -14.45
N TRP A 48 -4.33 7.19 -14.52
CA TRP A 48 -4.73 7.98 -13.36
C TRP A 48 -5.73 7.23 -12.48
N GLU A 49 -6.79 6.70 -13.08
CA GLU A 49 -7.80 5.89 -12.38
C GLU A 49 -7.18 4.62 -11.80
N ALA A 50 -6.29 3.94 -12.52
CA ALA A 50 -5.55 2.79 -12.02
C ALA A 50 -4.68 3.13 -10.79
N LEU A 51 -4.05 4.31 -10.79
CA LEU A 51 -3.30 4.82 -9.63
C LEU A 51 -4.23 5.10 -8.43
N GLN A 52 -5.37 5.74 -8.66
CA GLN A 52 -6.34 6.04 -7.60
C GLN A 52 -6.95 4.76 -7.03
N PHE A 53 -7.34 3.82 -7.89
CA PHE A 53 -7.81 2.50 -7.50
C PHE A 53 -6.77 1.76 -6.66
N HIS A 54 -5.51 1.73 -7.09
CA HIS A 54 -4.43 1.09 -6.34
C HIS A 54 -4.29 1.67 -4.92
N ARG A 55 -4.32 3.00 -4.80
CA ARG A 55 -4.22 3.68 -3.50
C ARG A 55 -5.41 3.40 -2.60
N TRP A 56 -6.61 3.46 -3.17
CA TRP A 56 -7.82 3.09 -2.47
C TRP A 56 -7.75 1.63 -2.00
N SER A 57 -7.35 0.70 -2.87
CA SER A 57 -7.24 -0.72 -2.56
C SER A 57 -6.29 -0.98 -1.39
N VAL A 58 -5.11 -0.34 -1.38
CA VAL A 58 -4.17 -0.42 -0.25
C VAL A 58 -4.80 0.11 1.05
N GLN A 59 -5.45 1.28 0.99
CA GLN A 59 -6.09 1.89 2.15
C GLN A 59 -7.23 1.01 2.69
N GLU A 60 -8.05 0.47 1.79
CA GLU A 60 -9.22 -0.34 2.12
C GLU A 60 -8.81 -1.65 2.79
N VAL A 61 -7.81 -2.35 2.23
CA VAL A 61 -7.25 -3.56 2.84
C VAL A 61 -6.75 -3.24 4.25
N ILE A 62 -5.90 -2.22 4.41
CA ILE A 62 -5.35 -1.85 5.73
C ILE A 62 -6.46 -1.50 6.73
N ASN A 63 -7.44 -0.69 6.32
CA ASN A 63 -8.56 -0.32 7.18
C ASN A 63 -9.34 -1.54 7.64
N LYS A 64 -9.73 -2.42 6.71
CA LYS A 64 -10.45 -3.66 7.04
C LYS A 64 -9.67 -4.47 8.06
N LEU A 65 -8.37 -4.68 7.85
CA LEU A 65 -7.54 -5.46 8.78
C LEU A 65 -7.52 -4.86 10.21
N CYS A 66 -7.33 -3.55 10.34
CA CYS A 66 -7.29 -2.85 11.62
C CYS A 66 -8.63 -2.89 12.37
N PHE A 67 -9.76 -2.83 11.65
CA PHE A 67 -11.08 -2.71 12.29
C PHE A 67 -11.75 -4.07 12.56
N THR A 68 -11.29 -5.15 11.94
CA THR A 68 -12.06 -6.41 11.95
C THR A 68 -11.27 -7.66 12.32
N VAL A 69 -9.94 -7.69 12.12
CA VAL A 69 -9.15 -8.91 12.30
C VAL A 69 -8.15 -8.81 13.44
N LEU A 70 -7.42 -7.71 13.49
CA LEU A 70 -6.30 -7.54 14.41
C LEU A 70 -6.63 -6.58 15.54
N GLU A 71 -6.07 -6.87 16.71
CA GLU A 71 -6.02 -5.92 17.83
C GLU A 71 -4.93 -4.86 17.62
N GLN A 72 -3.94 -5.15 16.77
CA GLN A 72 -2.82 -4.27 16.41
C GLN A 72 -2.84 -4.01 14.90
N ALA A 73 -2.40 -2.83 14.47
CA ALA A 73 -2.34 -2.52 13.05
C ALA A 73 -1.36 -3.46 12.29
N PRO A 74 -1.54 -3.70 10.98
CA PRO A 74 -0.67 -4.59 10.22
C PRO A 74 0.73 -3.99 10.02
N LEU A 75 1.69 -4.86 9.72
CA LEU A 75 3.01 -4.47 9.21
C LEU A 75 2.93 -4.26 7.70
N LEU A 76 3.59 -3.20 7.21
CA LEU A 76 3.57 -2.85 5.79
C LEU A 76 4.97 -3.01 5.18
N PHE A 77 5.06 -3.86 4.16
CA PHE A 77 6.27 -4.12 3.39
C PHE A 77 6.13 -3.52 1.99
N VAL A 78 6.89 -2.48 1.69
CA VAL A 78 6.73 -1.65 0.49
C VAL A 78 7.84 -1.88 -0.52
N SER A 79 7.50 -1.85 -1.82
CA SER A 79 8.50 -1.97 -2.88
C SER A 79 9.44 -0.76 -2.98
N ARG A 80 9.00 0.39 -2.47
CA ARG A 80 9.73 1.67 -2.44
C ARG A 80 9.11 2.56 -1.37
N PHE A 81 9.93 3.36 -0.69
CA PHE A 81 9.41 4.45 0.13
C PHE A 81 8.62 5.45 -0.73
N HIS A 82 7.45 5.82 -0.24
CA HIS A 82 6.57 6.76 -0.88
C HIS A 82 5.79 7.47 0.22
N SER A 83 5.53 8.75 0.01
CA SER A 83 4.88 9.56 1.03
C SER A 83 3.42 9.15 1.31
N PHE A 84 2.77 8.48 0.35
CA PHE A 84 1.45 7.86 0.52
C PHE A 84 1.36 7.00 1.79
N TRP A 85 2.44 6.31 2.17
CA TRP A 85 2.45 5.40 3.31
C TRP A 85 2.22 6.11 4.65
N SER A 86 2.61 7.37 4.76
CA SER A 86 2.50 8.15 6.02
C SER A 86 1.07 8.41 6.47
N ASN A 87 0.08 8.18 5.61
CA ASN A 87 -1.35 8.38 5.93
C ASN A 87 -2.08 7.07 6.27
N LEU A 88 -1.36 5.94 6.34
CA LEU A 88 -1.94 4.63 6.58
C LEU A 88 -1.89 4.28 8.07
N ASN A 89 -2.94 3.61 8.56
CA ASN A 89 -2.98 3.09 9.93
C ASN A 89 -2.21 1.76 10.01
N ILE A 90 -0.90 1.84 10.25
CA ILE A 90 0.03 0.70 10.29
C ILE A 90 0.76 0.66 11.63
N ALA A 91 1.21 -0.53 12.07
CA ALA A 91 1.78 -0.70 13.41
C ALA A 91 3.12 0.03 13.61
N GLN A 92 3.88 0.21 12.53
CA GLN A 92 5.19 0.84 12.52
C GLN A 92 5.49 1.41 11.13
N GLU A 93 6.60 2.15 11.02
CA GLU A 93 7.09 2.67 9.74
C GLU A 93 7.18 1.56 8.68
N PRO A 94 6.83 1.87 7.41
CA PRO A 94 6.87 0.89 6.33
C PRO A 94 8.28 0.32 6.17
N GLN A 95 8.37 -0.99 5.98
CA GLN A 95 9.64 -1.67 5.74
C GLN A 95 9.86 -1.87 4.24
N LEU A 96 11.09 -1.72 3.76
CA LEU A 96 11.41 -1.96 2.36
C LEU A 96 11.48 -3.47 2.07
N GLN A 97 10.82 -3.92 1.00
CA GLN A 97 10.99 -5.28 0.50
C GLN A 97 12.43 -5.46 -0.03
N LEU A 98 13.15 -6.49 0.42
CA LEU A 98 14.50 -6.74 -0.07
C LEU A 98 14.53 -7.12 -1.56
N PRO A 99 15.69 -6.96 -2.23
CA PRO A 99 15.90 -7.50 -3.57
C PRO A 99 15.66 -9.02 -3.60
N GLY A 100 15.13 -9.52 -4.73
CA GLY A 100 14.84 -10.95 -4.92
C GLY A 100 13.51 -11.20 -5.62
N HIS A 101 13.16 -12.46 -5.80
CA HIS A 101 11.86 -12.87 -6.32
C HIS A 101 10.77 -12.74 -5.26
N LEU A 102 9.50 -12.83 -5.68
CA LEU A 102 8.34 -12.61 -4.80
C LEU A 102 8.36 -13.52 -3.57
N GLY A 103 8.64 -14.82 -3.76
CA GLY A 103 8.76 -15.77 -2.66
C GLY A 103 9.76 -15.35 -1.57
N SER A 104 10.99 -14.95 -1.93
CA SER A 104 11.97 -14.49 -0.94
C SER A 104 11.48 -13.29 -0.14
N LYS A 105 10.79 -12.34 -0.80
CA LYS A 105 10.21 -11.16 -0.16
C LYS A 105 9.11 -11.54 0.82
N MET A 106 8.26 -12.50 0.46
CA MET A 106 7.20 -13.01 1.33
C MET A 106 7.77 -13.72 2.56
N TYR A 107 8.74 -14.61 2.38
CA TYR A 107 9.36 -15.30 3.50
C TYR A 107 10.07 -14.34 4.47
N GLN A 108 10.77 -13.34 3.93
CA GLN A 108 11.40 -12.33 4.77
C GLN A 108 10.37 -11.49 5.54
N ALA A 109 9.26 -11.10 4.90
CA ALA A 109 8.17 -10.39 5.58
C ALA A 109 7.56 -11.24 6.69
N LEU A 110 7.47 -12.57 6.49
CA LEU A 110 7.02 -13.53 7.48
C LEU A 110 7.97 -13.59 8.69
N GLU A 111 9.28 -13.77 8.45
CA GLU A 111 10.31 -13.79 9.50
C GLU A 111 10.33 -12.50 10.32
N GLU A 112 10.26 -11.36 9.64
CA GLU A 112 10.20 -10.04 10.26
C GLU A 112 8.96 -9.89 11.15
N SER A 113 7.80 -10.30 10.64
CA SER A 113 6.53 -10.22 11.38
C SER A 113 6.57 -11.05 12.65
N PHE A 114 7.14 -12.24 12.59
CA PHE A 114 7.36 -13.05 13.77
C PHE A 114 8.37 -12.41 14.73
N ARG A 115 9.37 -11.67 14.26
CA ARG A 115 10.30 -10.96 15.16
C ARG A 115 9.62 -9.83 15.94
N VAL A 116 8.63 -9.18 15.34
CA VAL A 116 7.82 -8.15 15.99
C VAL A 116 6.90 -8.73 17.06
N LEU A 117 6.33 -9.92 16.81
CA LEU A 117 5.61 -10.68 17.84
C LEU A 117 6.62 -11.14 18.91
N ALA A 118 6.64 -10.46 20.06
CA ALA A 118 7.66 -10.56 21.11
C ALA A 118 8.05 -12.01 21.49
N ASP A 119 9.24 -12.15 22.06
CA ASP A 119 9.92 -13.41 22.45
C ASP A 119 9.17 -14.33 23.45
N GLN A 120 7.91 -14.03 23.77
CA GLN A 120 7.04 -14.95 24.50
C GLN A 120 6.59 -16.05 23.52
N LYS A 121 7.50 -17.02 23.30
CA LYS A 121 7.38 -18.16 22.40
C LYS A 121 6.22 -19.08 22.76
N THR A 122 4.98 -18.60 22.63
CA THR A 122 3.89 -19.54 22.41
C THR A 122 4.10 -20.10 21.01
N GLY A 123 4.10 -21.42 20.85
CA GLY A 123 4.12 -22.04 19.52
C GLY A 123 2.89 -21.66 18.68
N GLN A 124 1.92 -21.00 19.29
CA GLN A 124 0.62 -20.68 18.75
C GLN A 124 0.55 -19.27 18.12
N ASP A 125 1.57 -18.42 18.25
CA ASP A 125 1.59 -17.14 17.54
C ASP A 125 1.46 -17.38 16.03
N ALA A 126 0.74 -16.51 15.34
CA ALA A 126 0.43 -16.70 13.93
C ALA A 126 0.64 -15.42 13.12
N VAL A 127 1.15 -15.60 11.90
CA VAL A 127 1.31 -14.52 10.93
C VAL A 127 0.61 -14.91 9.63
N LEU A 128 -0.19 -13.99 9.09
CA LEU A 128 -0.69 -14.07 7.71
C LEU A 128 0.00 -13.02 6.83
N LEU A 129 0.32 -13.39 5.60
CA LEU A 129 0.78 -12.51 4.52
C LEU A 129 -0.38 -12.20 3.59
N LEU A 130 -0.48 -10.96 3.14
CA LEU A 130 -1.50 -10.50 2.20
C LEU A 130 -0.94 -9.53 1.17
N GLY A 131 -1.50 -9.57 -0.03
CA GLY A 131 -1.37 -8.51 -1.03
C GLY A 131 -2.37 -7.38 -0.80
N THR A 132 -2.41 -6.44 -1.73
CA THR A 132 -3.35 -5.30 -1.72
C THR A 132 -4.35 -5.35 -2.87
N ASP A 133 -4.45 -6.48 -3.56
CA ASP A 133 -5.18 -6.62 -4.83
C ASP A 133 -6.59 -7.21 -4.65
N SER A 134 -6.91 -7.66 -3.44
CA SER A 134 -8.22 -8.18 -3.02
C SER A 134 -8.90 -7.25 -1.98
N PRO A 135 -9.28 -6.00 -2.31
CA PRO A 135 -9.89 -5.08 -1.35
C PRO A 135 -11.30 -5.50 -0.92
N HIS A 136 -11.96 -6.39 -1.64
CA HIS A 136 -13.25 -6.97 -1.26
C HIS A 136 -13.14 -8.06 -0.19
N LEU A 137 -11.94 -8.61 0.04
CA LEU A 137 -11.72 -9.76 0.94
C LEU A 137 -12.55 -9.69 2.22
N ASP A 138 -13.27 -10.77 2.51
CA ASP A 138 -14.01 -10.95 3.77
C ASP A 138 -13.03 -11.18 4.92
N PRO A 139 -12.94 -10.25 5.89
CA PRO A 139 -12.04 -10.40 7.03
C PRO A 139 -12.35 -11.61 7.93
N ASN A 140 -13.57 -12.16 7.84
CA ASN A 140 -13.92 -13.38 8.57
C ASN A 140 -13.12 -14.59 8.11
N GLU A 141 -12.71 -14.66 6.84
CA GLU A 141 -11.83 -15.72 6.34
C GLU A 141 -10.46 -15.68 7.01
N LEU A 142 -9.89 -14.49 7.19
CA LEU A 142 -8.63 -14.30 7.92
C LEU A 142 -8.78 -14.68 9.40
N THR A 143 -9.92 -14.34 10.00
CA THR A 143 -10.25 -14.74 11.38
C THR A 143 -10.34 -16.26 11.54
N LYS A 144 -10.92 -16.98 10.56
CA LYS A 144 -10.92 -18.45 10.52
C LYS A 144 -9.49 -18.99 10.39
N GLY A 145 -8.67 -18.37 9.55
CA GLY A 145 -7.25 -18.70 9.39
C GLY A 145 -6.47 -18.58 10.69
N PHE A 146 -6.54 -17.43 11.36
CA PHE A 146 -5.90 -17.24 12.67
C PHE A 146 -6.39 -18.24 13.71
N ARG A 147 -7.71 -18.48 13.79
CA ARG A 147 -8.26 -19.46 14.73
C ARG A 147 -7.63 -20.84 14.52
N PHE A 148 -7.52 -21.29 13.27
CA PHE A 148 -6.86 -22.56 12.95
C PHE A 148 -5.39 -22.57 13.37
N LEU A 149 -4.62 -21.55 12.99
CA LEU A 149 -3.18 -21.47 13.32
C LEU A 149 -2.91 -21.40 14.82
N ASN A 150 -3.66 -20.58 15.54
CA ASN A 150 -3.50 -20.37 16.98
C ASN A 150 -3.94 -21.59 17.80
N GLN A 151 -4.93 -22.37 17.34
CA GLN A 151 -5.38 -23.57 18.05
C GLN A 151 -4.53 -24.81 17.74
N ASN A 152 -3.72 -24.77 16.68
CA ASN A 152 -2.94 -25.91 16.26
C ASN A 152 -1.62 -26.01 17.04
N LEU A 153 -1.35 -27.20 17.60
CA LEU A 153 -0.15 -27.50 18.38
C LEU A 153 0.99 -28.09 17.53
N LYS A 154 0.77 -28.23 16.22
CA LYS A 154 1.77 -28.68 15.23
C LYS A 154 2.10 -27.55 14.25
N PRO A 155 3.20 -27.65 13.48
CA PRO A 155 3.46 -26.79 12.34
C PRO A 155 2.25 -26.72 11.40
N ALA A 156 1.66 -25.53 11.26
CA ALA A 156 0.42 -25.32 10.53
C ALA A 156 0.54 -24.20 9.52
N LEU A 157 -0.18 -24.35 8.40
CA LEU A 157 -0.23 -23.42 7.29
C LEU A 157 -1.68 -23.10 6.93
N VAL A 158 -1.95 -21.83 6.62
CA VAL A 158 -3.20 -21.35 6.04
C VAL A 158 -2.91 -20.83 4.65
N ILE A 159 -3.79 -21.15 3.70
CA ILE A 159 -3.76 -20.60 2.34
C ILE A 159 -5.18 -20.19 1.95
N GLY A 160 -5.35 -18.95 1.47
CA GLY A 160 -6.58 -18.49 0.83
C GLY A 160 -6.41 -18.45 -0.68
N PRO A 161 -6.99 -19.39 -1.45
CA PRO A 161 -6.77 -19.49 -2.87
C PRO A 161 -7.38 -18.32 -3.64
N ALA A 162 -6.72 -17.94 -4.73
CA ALA A 162 -7.24 -16.98 -5.70
C ALA A 162 -7.60 -17.69 -7.02
N GLU A 163 -8.66 -17.24 -7.70
CA GLU A 163 -9.16 -17.82 -8.96
C GLU A 163 -8.10 -17.87 -10.09
N ASP A 164 -7.06 -17.03 -10.03
CA ASP A 164 -5.97 -17.00 -10.99
C ASP A 164 -4.93 -18.12 -10.80
N GLY A 165 -5.12 -18.98 -9.79
CA GLY A 165 -4.22 -20.05 -9.39
C GLY A 165 -3.11 -19.62 -8.44
N GLY A 166 -3.15 -18.38 -7.96
CA GLY A 166 -2.37 -17.86 -6.83
C GLY A 166 -3.10 -18.00 -5.49
N TYR A 167 -2.80 -17.08 -4.57
CA TYR A 167 -3.48 -16.97 -3.29
C TYR A 167 -3.50 -15.52 -2.84
N TYR A 168 -4.63 -15.08 -2.27
CA TYR A 168 -4.77 -13.73 -1.71
C TYR A 168 -4.14 -13.62 -0.31
N THR A 169 -3.99 -14.77 0.38
CA THR A 169 -3.29 -14.86 1.66
C THR A 169 -2.57 -16.20 1.83
N ILE A 170 -1.44 -16.16 2.53
CA ILE A 170 -0.73 -17.35 3.02
C ILE A 170 -0.14 -17.02 4.39
N GLY A 171 -0.13 -17.97 5.32
CA GLY A 171 0.48 -17.73 6.61
C GLY A 171 0.63 -18.98 7.45
N CYS A 172 1.37 -18.88 8.54
CA CYS A 172 1.69 -20.02 9.37
C CYS A 172 1.72 -19.66 10.86
N ASN A 173 1.77 -20.67 11.71
CA ASN A 173 2.07 -20.48 13.12
C ASN A 173 3.60 -20.49 13.36
N ARG A 174 4.00 -20.04 14.55
CA ARG A 174 5.41 -19.95 14.96
C ARG A 174 6.18 -21.25 14.75
N LEU A 175 5.55 -22.39 15.04
CA LEU A 175 6.14 -23.72 14.92
C LEU A 175 6.53 -24.07 13.47
N ALA A 176 5.83 -23.51 12.49
CA ALA A 176 6.05 -23.79 11.08
C ALA A 176 7.06 -22.84 10.41
N LEU A 177 7.48 -21.74 11.04
CA LEU A 177 8.26 -20.67 10.40
C LEU A 177 9.50 -21.20 9.64
N GLU A 178 10.35 -21.98 10.28
CA GLU A 178 11.55 -22.53 9.63
C GLU A 178 11.19 -23.58 8.57
N GLN A 179 10.13 -24.37 8.81
CA GLN A 179 9.72 -25.46 7.94
C GLN A 179 9.05 -24.96 6.65
N VAL A 180 8.38 -23.81 6.67
CA VAL A 180 7.71 -23.24 5.49
C VAL A 180 8.68 -22.57 4.51
N LYS A 181 9.93 -22.32 4.90
CA LYS A 181 10.92 -21.66 4.04
C LYS A 181 11.00 -22.24 2.62
N PRO A 182 11.06 -23.58 2.42
CA PRO A 182 11.08 -24.18 1.08
C PRO A 182 9.86 -23.82 0.21
N LEU A 183 8.69 -23.52 0.78
CA LEU A 183 7.51 -23.05 0.03
C LEU A 183 7.80 -21.75 -0.72
N PHE A 184 8.68 -20.91 -0.18
CA PHE A 184 8.92 -19.57 -0.68
C PHE A 184 10.17 -19.45 -1.54
N ILE A 185 11.22 -20.23 -1.25
CA ILE A 185 12.51 -20.15 -1.96
C ILE A 185 12.71 -21.24 -3.02
N ASN A 186 11.94 -22.32 -3.01
CA ASN A 186 12.03 -23.33 -4.07
C ASN A 186 11.34 -22.87 -5.35
N ASN A 187 11.55 -23.65 -6.42
CA ASN A 187 11.31 -23.33 -7.83
C ASN A 187 9.81 -23.17 -8.25
N ILE A 188 9.03 -22.43 -7.46
CA ILE A 188 7.70 -21.96 -7.84
C ILE A 188 7.87 -20.84 -8.87
N LYS A 189 7.28 -21.02 -10.04
CA LYS A 189 7.18 -19.98 -11.05
C LYS A 189 6.14 -18.95 -10.61
N TRP A 190 6.57 -17.97 -9.82
CA TRP A 190 5.71 -16.89 -9.33
C TRP A 190 4.96 -16.19 -10.46
N GLY A 191 3.65 -16.00 -10.29
CA GLY A 191 2.77 -15.40 -11.30
C GLY A 191 2.21 -16.38 -12.34
N SER A 192 2.25 -17.69 -12.07
CA SER A 192 1.53 -18.70 -12.85
C SER A 192 0.28 -19.21 -12.12
N ASN A 193 -0.62 -19.83 -12.85
CA ASN A 193 -1.82 -20.50 -12.32
C ASN A 193 -1.54 -21.82 -11.59
N GLU A 194 -0.26 -22.16 -11.37
CA GLU A 194 0.18 -23.37 -10.67
C GLU A 194 0.74 -23.06 -9.28
N VAL A 195 0.74 -21.79 -8.87
CA VAL A 195 1.35 -21.36 -7.60
C VAL A 195 0.66 -22.04 -6.42
N PHE A 196 -0.67 -22.02 -6.38
CA PHE A 196 -1.46 -22.64 -5.33
C PHE A 196 -1.25 -24.16 -5.25
N SER A 197 -1.39 -24.87 -6.37
CA SER A 197 -1.28 -26.33 -6.41
C SER A 197 0.12 -26.82 -6.04
N LYS A 198 1.17 -26.12 -6.50
CA LYS A 198 2.56 -26.41 -6.09
C LYS A 198 2.80 -26.13 -4.60
N THR A 199 2.25 -25.03 -4.09
CA THR A 199 2.37 -24.69 -2.66
C THR A 199 1.74 -25.79 -1.79
N LEU A 200 0.56 -26.28 -2.15
CA LEU A 200 -0.08 -27.40 -1.45
C LEU A 200 0.75 -28.68 -1.54
N SER A 201 1.29 -29.02 -2.72
CA SER A 201 2.10 -30.22 -2.89
C SER A 201 3.35 -30.20 -2.00
N ILE A 202 4.03 -29.06 -1.92
CA ILE A 202 5.20 -28.90 -1.06
C ILE A 202 4.78 -28.92 0.41
N ALA A 203 3.67 -28.29 0.79
CA ALA A 203 3.18 -28.30 2.17
C ALA A 203 2.85 -29.71 2.68
N GLN A 204 2.30 -30.57 1.80
CA GLN A 204 2.09 -31.99 2.10
C GLN A 204 3.39 -32.75 2.29
N GLN A 205 4.41 -32.52 1.45
CA GLN A 205 5.74 -33.13 1.60
C GLN A 205 6.45 -32.71 2.90
N LEU A 206 6.15 -31.50 3.38
CA LEU A 206 6.65 -30.98 4.65
C LEU A 206 5.81 -31.43 5.86
N GLU A 207 4.77 -32.25 5.64
CA GLU A 207 3.88 -32.77 6.68
C GLU A 207 3.20 -31.65 7.51
N LEU A 208 2.91 -30.51 6.88
CA LEU A 208 2.24 -29.38 7.52
C LEU A 208 0.74 -29.67 7.71
N GLU A 209 0.17 -29.20 8.81
CA GLU A 209 -1.28 -29.15 8.99
C GLU A 209 -1.83 -27.97 8.17
N VAL A 210 -2.50 -28.25 7.06
CA VAL A 210 -2.95 -27.21 6.12
C VAL A 210 -4.44 -26.93 6.25
N LYS A 211 -4.79 -25.63 6.36
CA LYS A 211 -6.16 -25.14 6.19
C LYS A 211 -6.25 -24.30 4.92
N VAL A 212 -7.10 -24.75 4.00
CA VAL A 212 -7.51 -23.96 2.83
C VAL A 212 -8.75 -23.15 3.22
N LEU A 213 -8.72 -21.84 2.99
CA LEU A 213 -9.85 -20.93 3.19
C LEU A 213 -10.76 -20.92 1.95
N SER A 214 -11.85 -20.17 2.01
CA SER A 214 -12.71 -19.96 0.84
C SER A 214 -11.92 -19.31 -0.30
N GLU A 215 -12.21 -19.69 -1.54
CA GLU A 215 -11.63 -19.08 -2.74
C GLU A 215 -12.15 -17.64 -2.92
N SER A 216 -11.25 -16.76 -3.37
CA SER A 216 -11.54 -15.35 -3.72
C SER A 216 -10.83 -15.01 -5.03
N TYR A 217 -10.82 -13.74 -5.43
CA TYR A 217 -10.12 -13.29 -6.64
C TYR A 217 -9.36 -11.99 -6.40
N ASP A 218 -8.33 -11.72 -7.19
CA ASP A 218 -7.66 -10.42 -7.21
C ASP A 218 -8.30 -9.51 -8.27
N ILE A 219 -8.34 -8.20 -8.02
CA ILE A 219 -8.81 -7.22 -9.00
C ILE A 219 -7.62 -6.73 -9.84
N ASP A 220 -7.42 -7.35 -10.99
CA ASP A 220 -6.24 -7.15 -11.83
C ASP A 220 -6.57 -6.75 -13.27
N ARG A 221 -7.75 -7.12 -13.77
CA ARG A 221 -8.28 -6.77 -15.09
C ARG A 221 -9.60 -5.99 -14.99
N PRO A 222 -10.00 -5.23 -16.04
CA PRO A 222 -11.23 -4.44 -15.99
C PRO A 222 -12.50 -5.24 -15.67
N GLN A 223 -12.56 -6.51 -16.08
CA GLN A 223 -13.67 -7.43 -15.78
C GLN A 223 -13.81 -7.69 -14.28
N ASP A 224 -12.70 -7.78 -13.55
CA ASP A 224 -12.70 -8.00 -12.10
C ASP A 224 -13.30 -6.79 -11.36
N LEU A 225 -13.13 -5.57 -11.89
CA LEU A 225 -13.79 -4.38 -11.34
C LEU A 225 -15.30 -4.42 -11.52
N GLN A 226 -15.78 -4.92 -12.66
CA GLN A 226 -17.22 -5.10 -12.87
C GLN A 226 -17.77 -6.17 -11.92
N LYS A 227 -17.07 -7.30 -11.78
CA LYS A 227 -17.40 -8.35 -10.81
C LYS A 227 -17.49 -7.78 -9.40
N ALA A 228 -16.48 -7.03 -8.95
CA ALA A 228 -16.44 -6.39 -7.65
C ALA A 228 -17.58 -5.37 -7.45
N LYS A 229 -17.93 -4.58 -8.47
CA LYS A 229 -19.06 -3.64 -8.39
C LYS A 229 -20.39 -4.38 -8.23
N ILE A 230 -20.58 -5.48 -8.96
CA ILE A 230 -21.85 -6.23 -8.98
C ILE A 230 -22.02 -7.07 -7.71
N GLN A 231 -20.97 -7.80 -7.32
CA GLN A 231 -21.03 -8.80 -6.25
C GLN A 231 -20.83 -8.18 -4.87
N GLU A 232 -19.97 -7.15 -4.76
CA GLU A 232 -19.50 -6.60 -3.49
C GLU A 232 -19.96 -5.15 -3.27
N ASN A 233 -20.75 -4.60 -4.20
CA ASN A 233 -21.20 -3.20 -4.21
C ASN A 233 -20.04 -2.20 -4.01
N LEU A 234 -18.86 -2.54 -4.53
CA LEU A 234 -17.65 -1.72 -4.38
C LEU A 234 -17.71 -0.50 -5.29
N ASP A 235 -17.99 0.67 -4.71
CA ASP A 235 -17.92 1.97 -5.41
C ASP A 235 -16.63 2.72 -5.08
N TRP A 236 -15.51 2.18 -5.59
CA TRP A 236 -14.20 2.84 -5.46
C TRP A 236 -14.18 4.23 -6.12
N ARG A 237 -15.08 4.49 -7.09
CA ARG A 237 -15.19 5.80 -7.75
C ARG A 237 -15.84 6.81 -6.84
N ALA A 238 -16.96 6.52 -6.18
CA ALA A 238 -17.54 7.40 -5.17
C ALA A 238 -16.56 7.71 -4.04
N PHE A 239 -15.74 6.73 -3.64
CA PHE A 239 -14.66 6.96 -2.67
C PHE A 239 -13.54 7.86 -3.23
N ALA A 240 -13.12 7.65 -4.48
CA ALA A 240 -12.16 8.53 -5.15
C ALA A 240 -12.72 9.96 -5.37
N GLU A 241 -14.03 10.12 -5.52
CA GLU A 241 -14.71 11.41 -5.57
C GLU A 241 -14.80 12.08 -4.20
N LEU A 242 -14.97 11.33 -3.11
CA LEU A 242 -14.95 11.84 -1.73
C LEU A 242 -13.58 12.38 -1.30
N ILE A 243 -12.50 11.89 -1.94
CA ILE A 243 -11.13 12.38 -1.74
C ILE A 243 -10.77 13.47 -2.76
N LYS A 244 -11.64 13.79 -3.75
CA LYS A 244 -11.44 15.01 -4.55
C LYS A 244 -11.61 16.21 -3.60
N PRO A 245 -10.57 17.03 -3.36
CA PRO A 245 -10.79 18.35 -2.80
C PRO A 245 -11.74 19.10 -3.74
N HIS A 246 -12.76 19.76 -3.20
CA HIS A 246 -13.76 20.56 -3.93
C HIS A 246 -13.20 21.70 -4.81
N HIS A 247 -11.86 21.83 -4.91
CA HIS A 247 -11.15 22.82 -5.73
C HIS A 247 -10.33 22.20 -6.88
N LEU A 248 -10.37 20.89 -7.09
CA LEU A 248 -9.77 20.23 -8.24
C LEU A 248 -10.79 20.03 -9.35
N ALA A 249 -11.16 21.12 -10.04
CA ALA A 249 -11.78 20.98 -11.35
C ALA A 249 -10.85 20.15 -12.25
N ALA A 250 -11.39 19.10 -12.89
CA ALA A 250 -10.69 18.44 -13.99
C ALA A 250 -10.45 19.47 -15.11
N PRO A 251 -9.35 19.38 -15.89
CA PRO A 251 -9.13 20.28 -17.02
C PRO A 251 -10.38 20.28 -17.91
N GLN A 252 -10.87 21.48 -18.24
CA GLN A 252 -12.11 21.62 -18.99
C GLN A 252 -11.92 21.27 -20.48
N ASP A 253 -10.68 21.26 -20.98
CA ASP A 253 -10.33 20.89 -22.35
C ASP A 253 -9.47 19.63 -22.48
N SER A 254 -9.74 18.83 -23.51
CA SER A 254 -9.08 17.53 -23.78
C SER A 254 -7.60 17.65 -24.13
N VAL A 255 -7.19 18.77 -24.72
CA VAL A 255 -5.79 19.07 -25.10
C VAL A 255 -4.97 19.46 -23.87
N GLU A 256 -5.48 20.36 -23.03
CA GLU A 256 -4.83 20.80 -21.78
C GLU A 256 -4.59 19.62 -20.82
N ARG A 257 -5.50 18.65 -20.82
CA ARG A 257 -5.41 17.42 -20.04
C ARG A 257 -4.30 16.47 -20.52
N GLN A 258 -3.94 16.51 -21.80
CA GLN A 258 -2.91 15.67 -22.38
C GLN A 258 -1.52 16.26 -22.10
N ASP A 259 -1.36 17.57 -22.26
CA ASP A 259 -0.09 18.27 -22.03
C ASP A 259 0.33 18.21 -20.56
N TYR A 260 -0.59 18.45 -19.63
CA TYR A 260 -0.35 18.30 -18.19
C TYR A 260 0.14 16.89 -17.82
N LYS A 261 -0.49 15.86 -18.38
CA LYS A 261 -0.10 14.46 -18.13
C LYS A 261 1.29 14.16 -18.71
N GLN A 262 1.59 14.67 -19.90
CA GLN A 262 2.90 14.49 -20.53
C GLN A 262 4.01 15.19 -19.74
N ALA A 263 3.77 16.43 -19.31
CA ALA A 263 4.71 17.21 -18.49
C ALA A 263 5.05 16.48 -17.17
N LEU A 264 4.03 15.98 -16.45
CA LEU A 264 4.26 15.21 -15.24
C LEU A 264 5.00 13.90 -15.51
N SER A 265 4.65 13.17 -16.59
CA SER A 265 5.35 11.94 -16.95
C SER A 265 6.83 12.19 -17.22
N ALA A 266 7.15 13.24 -17.98
CA ALA A 266 8.52 13.64 -18.26
C ALA A 266 9.27 14.03 -16.97
N LEU A 267 8.64 14.82 -16.10
CA LEU A 267 9.22 15.25 -14.83
C LEU A 267 9.58 14.05 -13.93
N PHE A 268 8.68 13.09 -13.78
CA PHE A 268 8.95 11.91 -12.96
C PHE A 268 9.95 10.95 -13.62
N ASP A 269 10.00 10.88 -14.95
CA ASP A 269 10.99 10.08 -15.65
C ASP A 269 12.42 10.62 -15.54
N LEU A 270 12.58 11.93 -15.34
CA LEU A 270 13.89 12.55 -15.07
C LEU A 270 14.47 12.15 -13.70
N THR A 271 13.63 11.74 -12.74
CA THR A 271 14.08 11.25 -11.42
C THR A 271 14.67 9.82 -11.44
N ARG A 272 14.81 9.20 -12.63
CA ARG A 272 15.40 7.86 -12.83
C ARG A 272 16.92 7.82 -12.67
N PHE A 273 17.60 8.96 -12.77
CA PHE A 273 19.04 9.09 -12.53
C PHE A 273 19.22 9.67 -11.13
N GLY A 274 19.85 8.90 -10.22
CA GLY A 274 19.81 9.11 -8.76
C GLY A 274 20.10 10.54 -8.27
N GLU A 275 19.64 10.82 -7.05
CA GLU A 275 19.80 12.13 -6.39
C GLU A 275 21.28 12.50 -6.24
N ARG A 276 21.74 13.49 -7.00
CA ARG A 276 22.97 14.21 -6.63
C ARG A 276 22.67 14.96 -5.34
N MET A 277 23.34 14.57 -4.25
CA MET A 277 23.24 15.22 -2.94
C MET A 277 24.08 16.51 -2.89
N ASP A 278 23.90 17.39 -3.85
CA ASP A 278 24.54 18.70 -3.86
C ASP A 278 23.58 19.79 -4.37
N LEU A 279 23.81 21.02 -3.92
CA LEU A 279 22.96 22.17 -4.24
C LEU A 279 23.41 22.90 -5.52
N SER A 280 24.37 22.39 -6.29
CA SER A 280 24.92 23.11 -7.45
C SER A 280 23.87 23.27 -8.54
N ALA A 281 23.18 22.20 -8.94
CA ALA A 281 22.15 22.25 -9.98
C ALA A 281 20.95 23.14 -9.59
N PRO A 282 20.35 23.01 -8.38
CA PRO A 282 19.29 23.92 -7.94
C PRO A 282 19.73 25.39 -7.91
N LYS A 283 20.96 25.68 -7.45
CA LYS A 283 21.49 27.05 -7.41
C LYS A 283 21.67 27.63 -8.82
N SER A 284 22.22 26.86 -9.75
CA SER A 284 22.38 27.29 -11.14
C SER A 284 21.05 27.57 -11.82
N ILE A 285 20.02 26.74 -11.57
CA ILE A 285 18.66 26.99 -12.09
C ILE A 285 18.08 28.28 -11.49
N ASN A 286 18.19 28.47 -10.17
CA ASN A 286 17.69 29.68 -9.53
C ASN A 286 18.37 30.95 -10.08
N GLN A 287 19.69 30.92 -10.33
CA GLN A 287 20.40 32.02 -10.96
C GLN A 287 19.95 32.26 -12.40
N ALA A 288 19.77 31.21 -13.19
CA ALA A 288 19.29 31.31 -14.57
C ALA A 288 17.88 31.90 -14.66
N LEU A 289 17.06 31.70 -13.63
CA LEU A 289 15.71 32.28 -13.49
C LEU A 289 15.71 33.71 -12.91
N GLY A 290 16.88 34.32 -12.69
CA GLY A 290 16.99 35.69 -12.18
C GLY A 290 16.85 35.82 -10.65
N ASP A 291 17.17 34.76 -9.92
CA ASP A 291 17.10 34.68 -8.45
C ASP A 291 15.73 35.09 -7.87
N PRO A 292 14.64 34.42 -8.29
CA PRO A 292 13.29 34.75 -7.83
C PRO A 292 13.14 34.64 -6.32
N LEU A 293 13.89 33.75 -5.66
CA LEU A 293 13.85 33.58 -4.19
C LEU A 293 14.28 34.83 -3.42
N ALA A 294 15.05 35.74 -4.03
CA ALA A 294 15.45 37.02 -3.43
C ALA A 294 14.36 38.09 -3.50
N THR A 295 13.30 37.88 -4.30
CA THR A 295 12.27 38.89 -4.58
C THR A 295 11.13 38.91 -3.56
N PHE A 296 11.03 37.88 -2.71
CA PHE A 296 9.99 37.78 -1.67
C PHE A 296 10.54 37.20 -0.37
N LYS A 297 9.87 37.51 0.75
CA LYS A 297 10.20 36.92 2.05
C LYS A 297 9.79 35.45 2.06
N ASN A 298 10.72 34.57 2.38
CA ASN A 298 10.49 33.13 2.43
C ASN A 298 10.64 32.58 3.86
N ILE A 299 9.94 31.47 4.14
CA ILE A 299 10.02 30.73 5.39
C ILE A 299 10.27 29.26 5.01
N LEU A 300 11.38 28.70 5.46
CA LEU A 300 11.69 27.28 5.28
C LEU A 300 11.29 26.51 6.54
N ILE A 301 10.40 25.52 6.38
CA ILE A 301 9.91 24.69 7.48
C ILE A 301 10.63 23.34 7.42
N GLY A 302 11.63 23.17 8.29
CA GLY A 302 12.33 21.90 8.48
C GLY A 302 11.63 20.98 9.49
N GLY A 303 12.07 19.71 9.54
CA GLY A 303 11.62 18.72 10.54
C GLY A 303 11.12 17.42 9.92
N THR A 304 10.99 16.37 10.72
CA THR A 304 10.52 15.05 10.24
C THR A 304 9.00 15.02 10.10
N ASN A 305 8.28 15.55 11.08
CA ASN A 305 6.81 15.54 11.15
C ASN A 305 6.23 16.96 11.26
N GLY A 306 4.95 17.13 10.91
CA GLY A 306 4.21 18.38 11.12
C GLY A 306 4.54 19.53 10.18
N LYS A 307 5.41 19.34 9.17
CA LYS A 307 5.76 20.40 8.20
C LYS A 307 4.54 20.93 7.45
N GLY A 308 3.68 20.02 6.96
CA GLY A 308 2.48 20.37 6.20
C GLY A 308 1.40 21.06 7.04
N SER A 309 1.17 20.60 8.28
CA SER A 309 0.23 21.27 9.19
C SER A 309 0.75 22.64 9.64
N THR A 310 2.05 22.76 9.88
CA THR A 310 2.70 24.04 10.21
C THR A 310 2.65 25.02 9.03
N SER A 311 2.93 24.56 7.80
CA SER A 311 2.86 25.40 6.60
C SER A 311 1.44 25.88 6.33
N ALA A 312 0.45 25.01 6.53
CA ALA A 312 -0.97 25.38 6.40
C ALA A 312 -1.38 26.43 7.45
N ALA A 313 -1.01 26.23 8.72
CA ALA A 313 -1.31 27.18 9.79
C ALA A 313 -0.68 28.55 9.53
N LEU A 314 0.60 28.59 9.15
CA LEU A 314 1.31 29.84 8.83
C LEU A 314 0.71 30.54 7.61
N SER A 315 0.34 29.79 6.58
CA SER A 315 -0.29 30.34 5.37
C SER A 315 -1.63 31.00 5.70
N GLN A 316 -2.46 30.35 6.53
CA GLN A 316 -3.76 30.89 6.95
C GLN A 316 -3.62 32.13 7.83
N ILE A 317 -2.64 32.17 8.74
CA ILE A 317 -2.35 33.36 9.54
C ILE A 317 -1.91 34.52 8.63
N ALA A 318 -1.00 34.27 7.68
CA ALA A 318 -0.53 35.28 6.75
C ALA A 318 -1.67 35.82 5.86
N LEU A 319 -2.51 34.93 5.34
CA LEU A 319 -3.67 35.27 4.53
C LEU A 319 -4.68 36.14 5.30
N ARG A 320 -5.04 35.73 6.53
CA ARG A 320 -5.96 36.51 7.39
C ARG A 320 -5.38 37.84 7.86
N SER A 321 -4.06 37.98 7.82
CA SER A 321 -3.36 39.25 8.06
C SER A 321 -3.29 40.15 6.83
N GLY A 322 -3.99 39.80 5.73
CA GLY A 322 -4.03 40.58 4.49
C GLY A 322 -2.78 40.47 3.63
N LYS A 323 -1.90 39.48 3.86
CA LYS A 323 -0.70 39.28 3.05
C LYS A 323 -0.98 38.35 1.86
N LYS A 324 -0.34 38.63 0.73
CA LYS A 324 -0.20 37.65 -0.36
C LYS A 324 0.80 36.58 0.08
N VAL A 325 0.37 35.33 0.08
CA VAL A 325 1.18 34.20 0.53
C VAL A 325 1.20 33.11 -0.53
N GLY A 326 2.37 32.52 -0.77
CA GLY A 326 2.51 31.29 -1.54
C GLY A 326 2.97 30.17 -0.62
N CYS A 327 2.46 28.96 -0.82
CA CYS A 327 2.83 27.79 -0.03
C CYS A 327 3.27 26.66 -0.96
N PHE A 328 4.49 26.16 -0.73
CA PHE A 328 4.99 24.94 -1.36
C PHE A 328 4.97 23.79 -0.35
N THR A 329 4.32 22.68 -0.70
CA THR A 329 4.27 21.48 0.14
C THR A 329 4.58 20.23 -0.65
N SER A 330 5.27 19.27 -0.03
CA SER A 330 5.46 17.94 -0.59
C SER A 330 5.29 16.87 0.49
N PRO A 331 4.77 15.69 0.14
CA PRO A 331 4.21 15.32 -1.17
C PRO A 331 2.86 15.99 -1.48
N HIS A 332 2.26 15.63 -2.62
CA HIS A 332 0.82 15.84 -2.87
C HIS A 332 0.04 14.53 -2.66
N LEU A 333 -1.25 14.64 -2.38
CA LEU A 333 -2.16 13.50 -2.24
C LEU A 333 -2.92 13.23 -3.53
N VAL A 334 -3.59 14.17 -4.17
CA VAL A 334 -4.49 13.91 -5.31
C VAL A 334 -4.04 14.62 -6.59
N SER A 335 -3.31 15.73 -6.51
CA SER A 335 -2.83 16.43 -7.70
C SER A 335 -1.50 17.10 -7.45
N PHE A 336 -0.61 17.12 -8.44
CA PHE A 336 0.65 17.86 -8.35
C PHE A 336 0.43 19.33 -7.97
N ARG A 337 -0.69 19.89 -8.42
CA ARG A 337 -1.15 21.24 -8.10
C ARG A 337 -1.26 21.50 -6.58
N GLU A 338 -1.51 20.48 -5.76
CA GLU A 338 -1.50 20.63 -4.30
C GLU A 338 -0.17 21.06 -3.72
N ARG A 339 0.93 20.82 -4.46
CA ARG A 339 2.26 21.22 -4.03
C ARG A 339 2.47 22.71 -4.10
N ILE A 340 1.66 23.46 -4.84
CA ILE A 340 1.84 24.89 -5.06
C ILE A 340 0.50 25.60 -4.87
N ARG A 341 0.41 26.43 -3.82
CA ARG A 341 -0.75 27.27 -3.54
C ARG A 341 -0.39 28.73 -3.55
N ILE A 342 -1.29 29.57 -4.05
CA ILE A 342 -1.21 31.02 -3.94
C ILE A 342 -2.49 31.49 -3.24
N GLY A 343 -2.33 32.06 -2.04
CA GLY A 343 -3.44 32.26 -1.12
C GLY A 343 -4.03 30.91 -0.68
N ASP A 344 -5.31 30.71 -0.94
CA ASP A 344 -6.02 29.44 -0.67
C ASP A 344 -6.29 28.62 -1.95
N GLU A 345 -5.80 29.09 -3.10
CA GLU A 345 -6.06 28.46 -4.39
C GLU A 345 -4.86 27.61 -4.84
N LEU A 346 -5.18 26.49 -5.49
CA LEU A 346 -4.19 25.67 -6.20
C LEU A 346 -3.87 26.34 -7.53
N ILE A 347 -2.60 26.28 -7.98
CA ILE A 347 -2.27 26.65 -9.36
C ILE A 347 -3.08 25.84 -10.36
N SER A 348 -3.28 26.33 -11.58
CA SER A 348 -3.97 25.65 -12.69
C SER A 348 -3.15 24.49 -13.26
N HIS A 349 -3.73 23.75 -14.22
CA HIS A 349 -2.99 22.70 -14.93
C HIS A 349 -1.99 23.27 -15.92
N GLN A 350 -2.31 24.40 -16.56
CA GLN A 350 -1.41 25.11 -17.47
C GLN A 350 -0.17 25.69 -16.77
N GLU A 351 -0.30 26.07 -15.49
CA GLU A 351 0.83 26.56 -14.68
C GLU A 351 1.77 25.45 -14.17
N VAL A 352 1.39 24.18 -14.30
CA VAL A 352 2.23 23.00 -14.00
C VAL A 352 2.95 22.56 -15.26
#